data_AF-A0A645CJ50-F1
#
_entry.id   AF-A0A645CJ50-F1
#
_cell.length_a   1.000
_cell.length_b   1.000
_cell.length_c   1.000
_cell.angle_alpha   90.00
_cell.angle_beta   90.00
_cell.angle_gamma   90.00
#
_symmetry.space_group_name_H-M   'P 1'
#
loop_
_entity.id
_entity.type
_entity.pdbx_description
1 polymer ?
#
loop_
_entity_poly.entity_id
_entity_poly.type
_entity_poly.pdbx_seq_one_letter_code
_entity_poly.pdbx_strand_id
1 'polypeptide(L)'
;MKRVKALFSEFQQIETKIYLPEDYHFKIAFKDTEVDFVASFIIKPNQNEFEYDISERNVYYHSLNETIQVPCTFLENWYIIYRLLKRDDKANLIRSYLLNRDSLDQQSKEILRDSLNTSIPRYLKKDIKALLKLYEAGVQLSLLEPI
;
A
#
# COMPACT_ATOMS: atom_id res chain seq x y z
N MET A 1 5.60 6.83 -17.50
CA MET A 1 6.65 7.57 -16.75
C MET A 1 7.35 8.71 -17.51
N LYS A 2 7.46 8.70 -18.87
CA LYS A 2 8.20 9.74 -19.63
C LYS A 2 7.84 11.20 -19.29
N ARG A 3 6.54 11.54 -19.18
CA ARG A 3 6.09 12.89 -18.82
C ARG A 3 6.54 13.31 -17.42
N VAL A 4 6.47 12.40 -16.44
CA VAL A 4 6.91 12.67 -15.08
C VAL A 4 8.42 12.89 -15.05
N LYS A 5 9.21 12.05 -15.73
CA LYS A 5 10.66 12.28 -15.86
C LYS A 5 11.00 13.65 -16.45
N ALA A 6 10.23 14.12 -17.44
CA ALA A 6 10.43 15.45 -18.01
C ALA A 6 10.13 16.59 -17.02
N LEU A 7 9.11 16.43 -16.15
CA LEU A 7 8.76 17.40 -15.11
C LEU A 7 9.81 17.54 -14.01
N PHE A 8 10.66 16.54 -13.83
CA PHE A 8 11.72 16.52 -12.80
C PHE A 8 13.11 16.42 -13.43
N SER A 9 13.27 16.88 -14.67
CA SER A 9 14.50 16.74 -15.46
C SER A 9 15.66 17.59 -14.97
N GLU A 10 15.37 18.63 -14.18
CA GLU A 10 16.33 19.50 -13.52
C GLU A 10 16.96 18.87 -12.27
N PHE A 11 16.39 17.79 -11.75
CA PHE A 11 16.91 17.09 -10.56
C PHE A 11 17.87 15.97 -10.95
N GLN A 12 18.86 15.72 -10.09
CA GLN A 12 19.79 14.62 -10.27
C GLN A 12 19.03 13.29 -10.14
N GLN A 13 18.95 12.54 -11.24
CA GLN A 13 18.49 11.17 -11.19
C GLN A 13 19.56 10.29 -10.52
N ILE A 14 19.13 9.43 -9.59
CA ILE A 14 20.00 8.50 -8.87
C ILE A 14 19.54 7.06 -9.09
N GLU A 15 20.45 6.11 -8.85
CA GLU A 15 20.17 4.70 -9.01
C GLU A 15 19.13 4.23 -7.97
N THR A 16 18.20 3.38 -8.42
CA THR A 16 17.13 2.85 -7.60
C THR A 16 17.35 1.37 -7.34
N LYS A 17 17.05 0.94 -6.11
CA LYS A 17 17.14 -0.47 -5.68
C LYS A 17 15.78 -1.17 -5.69
N ILE A 18 14.75 -0.52 -6.24
CA ILE A 18 13.40 -1.07 -6.30
C ILE A 18 13.32 -2.11 -7.41
N TYR A 19 12.82 -3.30 -7.08
CA TYR A 19 12.62 -4.39 -8.03
C TYR A 19 11.29 -4.24 -8.77
N LEU A 20 11.21 -3.26 -9.67
CA LEU A 20 10.10 -3.02 -10.60
C LEU A 20 10.66 -2.87 -12.01
N PRO A 21 9.84 -2.91 -13.09
CA PRO A 21 10.35 -2.66 -14.43
C PRO A 21 10.70 -1.17 -14.63
N GLU A 22 11.85 -0.88 -15.25
CA GLU A 22 12.43 0.47 -15.36
C GLU A 22 11.50 1.54 -15.97
N ASP A 23 10.54 1.12 -16.79
CA ASP A 23 9.54 2.01 -17.39
C ASP A 23 8.54 2.58 -16.37
N TYR A 24 8.48 1.98 -15.19
CA TYR A 24 7.51 2.27 -14.13
C TYR A 24 8.13 2.88 -12.89
N HIS A 25 9.45 3.08 -12.83
CA HIS A 25 10.06 3.78 -11.70
C HIS A 25 11.29 4.59 -12.07
N PHE A 26 11.60 5.59 -11.26
CA PHE A 26 12.90 6.27 -11.22
C PHE A 26 13.06 6.97 -9.87
N LYS A 27 14.29 7.35 -9.54
CA LYS A 27 14.60 8.02 -8.28
C LYS A 27 15.36 9.31 -8.57
N ILE A 28 15.08 10.36 -7.81
CA ILE A 28 15.84 11.62 -7.85
C ILE A 28 16.37 11.97 -6.46
N ALA A 29 17.41 12.80 -6.43
CA ALA A 29 17.78 13.56 -5.25
C ALA A 29 17.09 14.92 -5.26
N PHE A 30 16.30 15.20 -4.23
CA PHE A 30 15.71 16.51 -3.96
C PHE A 30 16.28 17.05 -2.64
N LYS A 31 17.19 18.01 -2.72
CA LYS A 31 17.99 18.49 -1.56
C LYS A 31 18.72 17.32 -0.90
N ASP A 32 18.44 17.06 0.37
CA ASP A 32 18.99 15.98 1.20
C ASP A 32 18.07 14.74 1.25
N THR A 33 17.02 14.71 0.42
CA THR A 33 16.02 13.64 0.39
C THR A 33 16.05 12.89 -0.93
N GLU A 34 16.06 11.55 -0.87
CA GLU A 34 15.83 10.71 -2.04
C GLU A 34 14.32 10.53 -2.28
N VAL A 35 13.85 10.75 -3.51
CA VAL A 35 12.44 10.65 -3.88
C VAL A 35 12.28 9.57 -4.94
N ASP A 36 11.56 8.49 -4.58
CA ASP A 36 11.18 7.42 -5.49
C ASP A 36 9.87 7.77 -6.20
N PHE A 37 9.89 7.79 -7.52
CA PHE A 37 8.70 7.81 -8.37
C PHE A 37 8.39 6.40 -8.81
N VAL A 38 7.18 5.93 -8.52
CA VAL A 38 6.68 4.62 -8.94
C VAL A 38 5.30 4.82 -9.58
N ALA A 39 5.12 4.34 -10.81
CA ALA A 39 3.84 4.34 -11.52
C ALA A 39 3.37 2.90 -11.66
N SER A 40 2.16 2.61 -11.15
CA SER A 40 1.58 1.26 -11.08
C SER A 40 2.46 0.24 -10.34
N PHE A 41 1.96 -0.27 -9.21
CA PHE A 41 2.57 -1.46 -8.60
C PHE A 41 2.04 -2.70 -9.32
N ILE A 42 2.73 -3.09 -10.39
CA ILE A 42 2.52 -4.38 -11.05
C ILE A 42 3.44 -5.39 -10.39
N ILE A 43 2.87 -6.27 -9.57
CA ILE A 43 3.59 -7.33 -8.87
C ILE A 43 3.15 -8.66 -9.48
N LYS A 44 4.12 -9.52 -9.81
CA LYS A 44 3.86 -10.87 -10.35
C LYS A 44 4.13 -11.95 -9.31
N PRO A 45 3.25 -12.17 -8.31
CA PRO A 45 3.39 -13.30 -7.39
C PRO A 45 3.07 -14.61 -8.14
N ASN A 46 4.10 -15.37 -8.50
CA ASN A 46 4.01 -16.62 -9.26
C ASN A 46 3.40 -16.41 -10.67
N GLN A 47 2.26 -17.05 -10.97
CA GLN A 47 1.53 -16.93 -12.25
C GLN A 47 0.46 -15.82 -12.24
N ASN A 48 0.25 -15.14 -11.12
CA ASN A 48 -0.74 -14.08 -11.02
C ASN A 48 -0.08 -12.71 -11.20
N GLU A 49 -0.79 -11.79 -11.83
CA GLU A 49 -0.42 -10.37 -11.90
C GLU A 49 -1.38 -9.58 -11.02
N PHE A 50 -0.83 -8.85 -10.05
CA PHE A 50 -1.54 -7.88 -9.25
C PHE A 50 -1.12 -6.50 -9.72
N GLU A 51 -2.07 -5.69 -10.16
CA GLU A 51 -1.87 -4.27 -10.42
C GLU A 51 -2.60 -3.46 -9.36
N TYR A 52 -1.86 -2.61 -8.65
CA TYR A 52 -2.46 -1.65 -7.73
C TYR A 52 -3.15 -0.53 -8.51
N ASP A 53 -4.44 -0.35 -8.27
CA ASP A 53 -5.23 0.75 -8.84
C ASP A 53 -4.93 2.08 -8.11
N ILE A 54 -4.13 2.93 -8.74
CA ILE A 54 -3.84 4.31 -8.29
C ILE A 54 -4.92 5.26 -8.82
N SER A 55 -6.20 4.94 -8.59
CA SER A 55 -7.31 5.85 -8.90
C SER A 55 -7.64 6.73 -7.70
N GLU A 56 -8.33 7.84 -7.93
CA GLU A 56 -8.79 8.77 -6.88
C GLU A 56 -9.64 8.07 -5.80
N ARG A 57 -10.28 6.93 -6.12
CA ARG A 57 -11.07 6.13 -5.17
C ARG A 57 -10.20 5.40 -4.14
N ASN A 58 -8.95 5.13 -4.50
CA ASN A 58 -7.98 4.39 -3.69
C ASN A 58 -6.91 5.30 -3.06
N VAL A 59 -7.17 6.61 -3.05
CA VAL A 59 -6.33 7.63 -2.44
C VAL A 59 -7.18 8.43 -1.45
N TYR A 60 -6.64 8.71 -0.28
CA TYR A 60 -7.18 9.71 0.64
C TYR A 60 -6.26 10.92 0.69
N TYR A 61 -6.79 12.08 1.05
CA TYR A 61 -6.00 13.29 1.21
C TYR A 61 -5.69 13.52 2.69
N HIS A 62 -4.40 13.52 3.03
CA HIS A 62 -3.93 13.89 4.36
C HIS A 62 -3.59 15.38 4.39
N SER A 63 -4.20 16.13 5.31
CA SER A 63 -3.88 17.55 5.49
C SER A 63 -2.61 17.67 6.34
N LEU A 64 -1.56 18.27 5.77
CA LEU A 64 -0.36 18.65 6.52
C LEU A 64 -0.56 19.99 7.22
N ASN A 65 -1.36 20.88 6.61
CA ASN A 65 -1.86 22.14 7.15
C ASN A 65 -3.10 22.59 6.35
N GLU A 66 -3.65 23.75 6.68
CA GLU A 66 -4.86 24.30 6.05
C GLU A 66 -4.77 24.43 4.52
N THR A 67 -3.57 24.58 3.96
CA THR A 67 -3.35 24.83 2.53
C THR A 67 -2.77 23.64 1.77
N ILE A 68 -2.14 22.69 2.46
CA ILE A 68 -1.42 21.57 1.84
C ILE A 68 -2.13 20.27 2.18
N GLN A 69 -2.66 19.65 1.13
CA GLN A 69 -3.22 18.30 1.16
C GLN A 69 -2.35 17.37 0.32
N VAL A 70 -1.99 16.22 0.90
CA VAL A 70 -1.14 15.23 0.24
C VAL A 70 -1.97 13.99 -0.06
N PRO A 71 -2.01 13.53 -1.32
CA PRO A 71 -2.62 12.25 -1.65
C PRO A 71 -1.81 11.11 -1.04
N CYS A 72 -2.49 10.22 -0.32
CA CYS A 72 -1.93 9.08 0.36
C CYS A 72 -2.68 7.79 0.00
N THR A 73 -1.93 6.72 -0.17
CA THR A 73 -2.49 5.37 -0.28
C THR A 73 -2.89 4.86 1.10
N PHE A 74 -4.07 4.24 1.20
CA PHE A 74 -4.56 3.60 2.42
C PHE A 74 -3.58 2.55 2.98
N LEU A 75 -3.57 2.40 4.31
CA LEU A 75 -2.71 1.42 4.97
C LEU A 75 -3.07 -0.02 4.58
N GLU A 76 -4.33 -0.30 4.35
CA GLU A 76 -4.87 -1.58 3.89
C GLU A 76 -4.27 -1.97 2.53
N ASN A 77 -4.17 -1.00 1.62
CA ASN A 77 -3.50 -1.18 0.32
C ASN A 77 -2.01 -1.44 0.51
N TRP A 78 -1.33 -0.68 1.38
CA TRP A 78 0.09 -0.92 1.70
C TRP A 78 0.34 -2.28 2.36
N TYR A 79 -0.57 -2.77 3.21
CA TYR A 79 -0.49 -4.10 3.78
C TYR A 79 -0.45 -5.17 2.69
N ILE A 80 -1.37 -5.08 1.71
CA ILE A 80 -1.43 -5.99 0.56
C ILE A 80 -0.16 -5.89 -0.28
N ILE A 81 0.24 -4.68 -0.68
CA ILE A 81 1.44 -4.43 -1.49
C ILE A 81 2.69 -5.00 -0.80
N TYR A 82 2.89 -4.73 0.50
CA TYR A 82 4.06 -5.23 1.22
C TYR A 82 4.07 -6.74 1.40
N ARG A 83 2.92 -7.39 1.60
CA ARG A 83 2.82 -8.86 1.57
C ARG A 83 3.27 -9.43 0.23
N LEU A 84 2.81 -8.83 -0.87
CA LEU A 84 3.17 -9.27 -2.23
C LEU A 84 4.65 -9.04 -2.56
N LEU A 85 5.23 -7.96 -2.03
CA LEU A 85 6.66 -7.65 -2.16
C LEU A 85 7.56 -8.43 -1.17
N LYS A 86 6.99 -9.35 -0.36
CA LYS A 86 7.71 -10.09 0.69
C LYS A 86 8.43 -9.17 1.71
N ARG A 87 7.84 -8.01 1.99
CA ARG A 87 8.30 -7.06 3.04
C ARG A 87 7.51 -7.32 4.31
N ASP A 88 7.70 -8.51 4.87
CA ASP A 88 6.89 -9.02 5.96
C ASP A 88 7.03 -8.20 7.25
N ASP A 89 8.18 -7.60 7.49
CA ASP A 89 8.42 -6.65 8.59
C ASP A 89 7.42 -5.48 8.56
N LYS A 90 7.31 -4.80 7.42
CA LYS A 90 6.39 -3.67 7.23
C LYS A 90 4.94 -4.11 7.19
N ALA A 91 4.66 -5.23 6.51
CA ALA A 91 3.32 -5.77 6.45
C ALA A 91 2.81 -6.18 7.85
N ASN A 92 3.66 -6.80 8.67
CA ASN A 92 3.31 -7.17 10.04
C ASN A 92 3.10 -5.94 10.92
N LEU A 93 3.89 -4.88 10.75
CA LEU A 93 3.67 -3.62 11.47
C LEU A 93 2.27 -3.04 11.17
N ILE A 94 1.89 -2.97 9.89
CA ILE A 94 0.55 -2.49 9.50
C ILE A 94 -0.51 -3.44 10.05
N ARG A 95 -0.33 -4.75 9.93
CA ARG A 95 -1.29 -5.74 10.46
C ARG A 95 -1.50 -5.55 11.96
N SER A 96 -0.44 -5.41 12.74
CA SER A 96 -0.53 -5.17 14.18
C SER A 96 -1.22 -3.85 14.49
N TYR A 97 -0.92 -2.79 13.74
CA TYR A 97 -1.64 -1.52 13.86
C TYR A 97 -3.13 -1.70 13.63
N LEU A 98 -3.53 -2.36 12.54
CA LEU A 98 -4.93 -2.65 12.24
C LEU A 98 -5.55 -3.42 13.41
N LEU A 99 -4.98 -4.56 13.81
CA LEU A 99 -5.53 -5.40 14.89
C LEU A 99 -5.72 -4.66 16.22
N ASN A 100 -4.90 -3.65 16.51
CA ASN A 100 -5.01 -2.84 17.71
C ASN A 100 -6.01 -1.67 17.60
N ARG A 101 -6.64 -1.45 16.44
CA ARG A 101 -7.72 -0.47 16.27
C ARG A 101 -9.03 -1.03 16.81
N ASP A 102 -9.79 -0.20 17.51
CA ASP A 102 -11.13 -0.54 17.99
C ASP A 102 -12.12 -0.82 16.84
N SER A 103 -11.96 -0.12 15.71
CA SER A 103 -12.79 -0.35 14.53
C SER A 103 -12.08 0.04 13.24
N LEU A 104 -12.55 -0.53 12.14
CA LEU A 104 -12.29 -0.03 10.79
C LEU A 104 -13.43 0.85 10.33
N ASP A 105 -13.10 1.99 9.74
CA ASP A 105 -14.06 2.78 8.98
C ASP A 105 -14.57 2.00 7.75
N GLN A 106 -15.66 2.51 7.16
CA GLN A 106 -16.32 1.85 6.05
C GLN A 106 -15.41 1.73 4.82
N GLN A 107 -14.62 2.76 4.54
CA GLN A 107 -13.71 2.78 3.39
C GLN A 107 -12.61 1.74 3.51
N SER A 108 -12.01 1.58 4.70
CA SER A 108 -11.02 0.55 5.00
C SER A 108 -11.59 -0.86 4.79
N LYS A 109 -12.85 -1.09 5.21
CA LYS A 109 -13.55 -2.36 4.96
C LYS A 109 -13.79 -2.61 3.48
N GLU A 110 -14.19 -1.59 2.73
CA GLU A 110 -14.42 -1.68 1.28
C GLU A 110 -13.13 -2.02 0.55
N ILE A 111 -12.02 -1.33 0.84
CA ILE A 111 -10.70 -1.63 0.26
C ILE A 111 -10.29 -3.09 0.49
N LEU A 112 -10.43 -3.57 1.73
CA LEU A 112 -10.13 -4.96 2.04
C LEU A 112 -11.06 -5.93 1.29
N ARG A 113 -12.35 -5.64 1.16
CA ARG A 113 -13.30 -6.48 0.41
C ARG A 113 -12.98 -6.49 -1.09
N ASP A 114 -12.73 -5.33 -1.68
CA ASP A 114 -12.40 -5.19 -3.09
C ASP A 114 -11.11 -5.92 -3.44
N SER A 115 -10.12 -5.90 -2.55
CA SER A 115 -8.89 -6.66 -2.73
C SER A 115 -9.11 -8.18 -2.85
N LEU A 116 -10.17 -8.74 -2.26
CA LEU A 116 -10.50 -10.17 -2.39
C LEU A 116 -10.92 -10.56 -3.81
N ASN A 117 -11.42 -9.59 -4.59
CA ASN A 117 -11.82 -9.75 -5.99
C ASN A 117 -10.62 -9.66 -6.96
N THR A 118 -9.45 -9.25 -6.48
CA THR A 118 -8.23 -9.16 -7.30
C THR A 118 -7.47 -10.49 -7.37
N SER A 119 -6.46 -10.54 -8.23
CA SER A 119 -5.58 -11.71 -8.47
C SER A 119 -4.49 -11.91 -7.40
N ILE A 120 -4.80 -11.66 -6.12
CA ILE A 120 -3.86 -11.90 -5.02
C ILE A 120 -3.80 -13.38 -4.58
N PRO A 121 -2.67 -13.85 -4.01
CA PRO A 121 -2.52 -15.23 -3.54
C PRO A 121 -3.55 -15.66 -2.49
N ARG A 122 -3.87 -16.95 -2.46
CA ARG A 122 -4.87 -17.54 -1.54
C ARG A 122 -4.56 -17.30 -0.06
N TYR A 123 -3.28 -17.32 0.33
CA TYR A 123 -2.89 -17.06 1.72
C TYR A 123 -3.27 -15.64 2.13
N LEU A 124 -3.03 -14.65 1.26
CA LEU A 124 -3.35 -13.26 1.53
C LEU A 124 -4.86 -13.02 1.57
N LYS A 125 -5.62 -13.67 0.68
CA LYS A 125 -7.10 -13.66 0.74
C LYS A 125 -7.61 -14.23 2.08
N LYS A 126 -6.98 -15.28 2.60
CA LYS A 126 -7.34 -15.86 3.91
C LYS A 126 -7.09 -14.86 5.04
N ASP A 127 -5.95 -14.19 5.02
CA ASP A 127 -5.59 -13.19 6.04
C ASP A 127 -6.54 -11.99 6.04
N ILE A 128 -6.86 -11.46 4.85
CA ILE A 128 -7.80 -10.33 4.71
C ILE A 128 -9.19 -10.71 5.22
N LYS A 129 -9.68 -11.93 4.91
CA LYS A 129 -10.95 -12.43 5.44
C LYS A 129 -10.94 -12.55 6.96
N ALA A 130 -9.82 -12.97 7.54
CA ALA A 130 -9.68 -13.04 9.00
C ALA A 130 -9.76 -11.64 9.62
N LEU A 131 -9.06 -10.65 9.05
CA LEU A 131 -9.15 -9.25 9.49
C LEU A 131 -10.58 -8.73 9.43
N LEU A 132 -11.26 -8.87 8.29
CA LEU A 132 -12.65 -8.41 8.13
C LEU A 132 -13.60 -9.04 9.16
N LYS A 133 -13.49 -10.36 9.36
CA LYS A 133 -14.33 -11.10 10.31
C LYS A 133 -14.15 -10.58 11.75
N LEU A 134 -12.93 -10.22 12.14
CA LEU A 134 -12.64 -9.68 13.47
C LEU A 134 -13.43 -8.38 13.73
N TYR A 135 -13.46 -7.46 12.77
CA TYR A 135 -14.22 -6.21 12.91
C TYR A 135 -15.73 -6.37 12.71
N GLU A 136 -16.17 -7.34 11.92
CA GLU A 136 -17.60 -7.63 11.76
C GLU A 136 -18.19 -8.27 13.02
N ALA A 137 -17.40 -9.06 13.75
CA ALA A 137 -17.80 -9.68 15.01
C ALA A 137 -17.74 -8.71 16.22
N GLY A 138 -17.24 -7.48 16.04
CA GLY A 138 -17.09 -6.51 17.13
C GLY A 138 -16.15 -6.96 18.24
N VAL A 139 -15.19 -7.85 17.93
CA VAL A 139 -14.28 -8.42 18.94
C VAL A 139 -13.15 -7.43 19.21
N GLN A 140 -13.11 -6.86 20.42
CA GLN A 140 -11.94 -6.14 20.92
C GLN A 140 -10.77 -7.13 21.10
N LEU A 141 -9.68 -6.87 20.38
CA LEU A 141 -8.49 -7.73 20.31
C LEU A 141 -7.48 -7.53 21.45
N SER A 142 -7.78 -6.66 22.42
CA SER A 142 -6.98 -6.54 23.66
C SER A 142 -6.92 -7.82 24.50
N LEU A 143 -7.55 -8.92 24.05
CA LEU A 143 -7.65 -10.21 24.73
C LEU A 143 -7.04 -11.40 23.96
N LEU A 144 -6.46 -11.20 22.77
CA LEU A 144 -5.78 -12.30 22.06
C LEU A 144 -4.27 -12.10 22.14
N GLU A 145 -3.63 -12.93 22.97
CA GLU A 145 -2.17 -13.00 23.07
C GLU A 145 -1.52 -13.34 21.70
N PRO A 146 -0.32 -12.82 21.43
CA PRO A 146 0.39 -13.13 20.20
C PRO A 146 0.79 -14.62 20.18
N ILE A 147 0.39 -15.31 19.10
CA ILE A 147 0.92 -16.64 18.73
C ILE A 147 2.26 -16.46 18.00
#